data_AF-A0A1Z1FB63-F1
#
_entry.id   AF-A0A1Z1FB63-F1
#
_cell.length_a   1.000
_cell.length_b   1.000
_cell.length_c   1.000
_cell.angle_alpha   90.00
_cell.angle_beta   90.00
_cell.angle_gamma   90.00
#
_symmetry.space_group_name_H-M   'P 1'
#
loop_
_entity.id
_entity.type
_entity.pdbx_description
1 polymer ?
#
loop_
_entity_poly.entity_id
_entity_poly.type
_entity_poly.pdbx_seq_one_letter_code
_entity_poly.pdbx_strand_id
1 'polypeptide(L)'
;MKPDKVALQRLRRLERVREVAKQTAAMQAAQAEGTLGQLTRLRDRTRAMAASYSPAPQMEGGDLRRMQAFVEGIGRLTGQTEQDIGVARSRADALRGDLAVAERRLTMASERAAACRKALLQEKPADAPARRRNWHDT
;
A
#
# COMPACT_ATOMS: atom_id res chain seq x y z
N MET A 1 -13.61 -29.79 -17.55
CA MET A 1 -12.18 -29.44 -17.70
C MET A 1 -11.40 -30.34 -16.75
N LYS A 2 -10.53 -31.23 -17.23
CA LYS A 2 -9.72 -32.06 -16.34
C LYS A 2 -8.78 -31.15 -15.55
N PRO A 3 -8.63 -31.36 -14.24
CA PRO A 3 -7.74 -30.56 -13.43
C PRO A 3 -6.29 -30.84 -13.86
N ASP A 4 -5.61 -29.76 -14.25
CA ASP A 4 -4.29 -29.83 -14.89
C ASP A 4 -3.22 -29.28 -13.94
N LYS A 5 -2.20 -30.12 -13.66
CA LYS A 5 -1.04 -29.73 -12.85
C LYS A 5 -0.30 -28.53 -13.45
N VAL A 6 -0.28 -28.38 -14.78
CA VAL A 6 0.33 -27.24 -15.48
C VAL A 6 -0.47 -25.96 -15.22
N ALA A 7 -1.81 -26.04 -15.25
CA ALA A 7 -2.68 -24.91 -14.89
C ALA A 7 -2.46 -24.46 -13.44
N LEU A 8 -2.32 -25.40 -12.49
CA LEU A 8 -1.99 -25.07 -11.10
C LEU A 8 -0.64 -24.35 -10.97
N GLN A 9 0.39 -24.80 -11.70
CA GLN A 9 1.69 -24.13 -11.67
C GLN A 9 1.62 -22.69 -12.21
N ARG A 10 0.86 -22.46 -13.29
CA ARG A 10 0.61 -21.11 -13.82
C ARG A 10 -0.09 -20.21 -12.79
N LEU A 11 -1.10 -20.74 -12.09
CA LEU A 11 -1.80 -20.02 -11.02
C LEU A 11 -0.87 -19.66 -9.84
N ARG A 12 0.00 -20.57 -9.41
CA ARG A 12 1.00 -20.28 -8.36
C ARG A 12 2.00 -19.20 -8.78
N ARG A 13 2.44 -19.21 -10.05
CA ARG A 13 3.31 -18.15 -10.57
C ARG A 13 2.59 -16.80 -10.58
N LEU A 14 1.32 -16.79 -11.01
CA LEU A 14 0.50 -15.58 -10.97
C LEU A 14 0.31 -15.06 -9.54
N GLU A 15 0.00 -15.94 -8.58
CA GLU A 15 -0.12 -15.60 -7.17
C GLU A 15 1.16 -14.93 -6.65
N ARG A 16 2.33 -15.50 -6.94
CA ARG A 16 3.63 -14.90 -6.55
C ARG A 16 3.87 -13.53 -7.18
N VAL A 17 3.50 -13.34 -8.45
CA VAL A 17 3.57 -12.01 -9.11
C VAL A 17 2.62 -11.01 -8.43
N ARG A 18 1.41 -11.45 -8.05
CA ARG A 18 0.44 -10.59 -7.34
C ARG A 18 0.90 -10.26 -5.92
N GLU A 19 1.56 -11.18 -5.24
CA GLU A 19 2.14 -10.96 -3.93
C GLU A 19 3.23 -9.86 -3.98
N VAL A 20 4.15 -9.95 -4.94
CA VAL A 20 5.17 -8.90 -5.15
C VAL A 20 4.50 -7.56 -5.48
N ALA A 21 3.48 -7.55 -6.34
CA ALA A 21 2.74 -6.32 -6.66
C ALA A 21 2.06 -5.72 -5.42
N LYS A 22 1.47 -6.55 -4.54
CA LYS A 22 0.88 -6.11 -3.28
C LYS A 22 1.93 -5.54 -2.32
N GLN A 23 3.11 -6.17 -2.22
CA GLN A 23 4.21 -5.67 -1.39
C GLN A 23 4.71 -4.30 -1.89
N THR A 24 4.89 -4.14 -3.21
CA THR A 24 5.28 -2.85 -3.79
C THR A 24 4.23 -1.78 -3.54
N ALA A 25 2.94 -2.08 -3.75
CA ALA A 25 1.86 -1.13 -3.49
C ALA A 25 1.81 -0.74 -1.99
N ALA A 26 2.02 -1.70 -1.08
CA ALA A 26 2.03 -1.44 0.36
C ALA A 26 3.19 -0.52 0.76
N MET A 27 4.39 -0.75 0.20
CA MET A 27 5.55 0.11 0.44
C MET A 27 5.31 1.54 -0.06
N GLN A 28 4.73 1.69 -1.25
CA GLN A 28 4.42 3.01 -1.82
C GLN A 28 3.36 3.75 -0.99
N ALA A 29 2.29 3.07 -0.58
CA ALA A 29 1.26 3.64 0.30
C ALA A 29 1.87 4.09 1.63
N ALA A 30 2.66 3.23 2.29
CA ALA A 30 3.33 3.57 3.54
C ALA A 30 4.28 4.78 3.41
N GLN A 31 5.04 4.85 2.31
CA GLN A 31 5.91 6.00 2.05
C GLN A 31 5.11 7.30 1.88
N ALA A 32 4.01 7.27 1.13
CA ALA A 32 3.16 8.44 0.92
C ALA A 32 2.48 8.91 2.22
N GLU A 33 2.00 7.98 3.05
CA GLU A 33 1.48 8.28 4.38
C GLU A 33 2.55 8.88 5.30
N GLY A 34 3.78 8.34 5.24
CA GLY A 34 4.92 8.88 5.96
C GLY A 34 5.20 10.34 5.59
N THR A 35 5.24 10.66 4.29
CA THR A 35 5.40 12.03 3.80
C THR A 35 4.28 12.95 4.25
N LEU A 36 3.02 12.50 4.15
CA LEU A 36 1.87 13.26 4.65
C LEU A 36 2.01 13.58 6.15
N GLY A 37 2.42 12.59 6.95
CA GLY A 37 2.67 12.76 8.38
C GLY A 37 3.80 13.76 8.66
N GLN A 38 4.88 13.74 7.89
CA GLN A 38 5.98 14.70 8.02
C GLN A 38 5.54 16.13 7.71
N LEU A 39 4.81 16.34 6.62
CA LEU A 39 4.29 17.66 6.24
C LEU A 39 3.28 18.20 7.27
N THR A 40 2.41 17.33 7.78
CA THR A 40 1.46 17.69 8.84
C THR A 40 2.19 18.17 10.10
N ARG A 41 3.21 17.43 10.54
CA ARG A 41 4.06 17.84 11.68
C ARG A 41 4.81 19.14 11.40
N LEU A 42 5.29 19.35 10.18
CA LEU A 42 5.97 20.58 9.79
C LEU A 42 5.03 21.78 9.91
N ARG A 43 3.82 21.69 9.34
CA ARG A 43 2.79 22.73 9.46
C ARG A 43 2.47 23.05 10.92
N ASP A 44 2.30 22.04 11.76
CA ASP A 44 1.96 22.24 13.17
C ASP A 44 3.10 22.95 13.91
N ARG A 45 4.35 22.58 13.61
CA ARG A 45 5.53 23.25 14.15
C ARG A 45 5.64 24.70 13.67
N THR A 46 5.41 24.98 12.39
CA THR A 46 5.50 26.36 11.88
C THR A 46 4.39 27.25 12.44
N ARG A 47 3.18 26.71 12.61
CA ARG A 47 2.07 27.41 13.30
C ARG A 47 2.42 27.71 14.76
N ALA A 48 2.93 26.72 15.50
CA ALA A 48 3.35 26.92 16.89
C ALA A 48 4.49 27.95 17.00
N MET A 49 5.44 27.91 16.06
CA MET A 49 6.52 28.88 15.98
C MET A 49 5.97 30.28 15.77
N ALA A 50 5.11 30.52 14.77
CA ALA A 50 4.49 31.83 14.55
C ALA A 50 3.75 32.35 15.80
N ALA A 51 2.98 31.48 16.48
CA ALA A 51 2.25 31.86 17.69
C ALA A 51 3.16 32.24 18.86
N SER A 52 4.39 31.71 18.92
CA SER A 52 5.35 32.07 19.97
C SER A 52 5.93 33.49 19.82
N TYR A 53 5.82 34.10 18.65
CA TYR A 53 6.26 35.48 18.41
C TYR A 53 5.11 36.46 18.70
N SER A 54 4.90 36.76 19.98
CA SER A 54 4.04 37.86 20.40
C SER A 54 4.87 39.14 20.64
N PRO A 55 4.45 40.32 20.16
CA PRO A 55 5.15 41.57 20.42
C PRO A 55 5.21 41.84 21.93
N ALA A 56 6.41 42.09 22.45
CA ALA A 56 6.56 42.55 23.82
C ALA A 56 6.15 44.03 23.92
N PRO A 57 5.58 44.48 25.05
CA PRO A 57 5.10 45.87 25.21
C PRO A 57 6.19 46.94 25.05
N GLN A 58 7.46 46.56 25.23
CA GLN A 58 8.62 47.46 25.24
C GLN A 58 9.43 47.44 23.93
N MET A 59 8.92 46.82 22.87
CA MET A 59 9.63 46.74 21.60
C MET A 59 9.65 48.08 20.86
N GLU A 60 10.82 48.47 20.35
CA GLU A 60 10.97 49.62 19.47
C GLU A 60 10.39 49.33 18.07
N GLY A 61 10.01 50.39 17.34
CA GLY A 61 9.37 50.25 16.02
C GLY A 61 10.21 49.52 14.96
N GLY A 62 11.55 49.57 15.06
CA GLY A 62 12.44 48.81 14.20
C GLY A 62 12.38 47.30 14.45
N ASP A 63 12.41 46.89 15.72
CA ASP A 63 12.25 45.50 16.14
C ASP A 63 10.87 44.96 15.82
N LEU A 64 9.83 45.77 16.01
CA LEU A 64 8.46 45.42 15.65
C LEU A 64 8.33 45.08 14.16
N ARG A 65 8.88 45.91 13.27
CA ARG A 65 8.86 45.64 11.81
C ARG A 65 9.61 44.38 11.44
N ARG A 66 10.79 44.12 12.04
CA ARG A 66 11.56 42.89 11.80
C ARG A 66 10.77 41.65 12.23
N MET A 67 10.16 41.70 13.42
CA MET A 67 9.36 40.59 13.93
C MET A 67 8.11 40.34 13.08
N GLN A 68 7.41 41.40 12.65
CA GLN A 68 6.26 41.28 11.74
C GLN A 68 6.65 40.62 10.42
N ALA A 69 7.72 41.09 9.77
CA ALA A 69 8.21 40.50 8.52
C ALA A 69 8.59 39.02 8.68
N PHE A 70 9.15 38.65 9.83
CA PHE A 70 9.47 37.26 10.16
C PHE A 70 8.22 36.40 10.34
N VAL A 71 7.21 36.86 11.11
CA VAL A 71 5.94 36.16 11.30
C VAL A 71 5.20 35.99 9.97
N GLU A 72 5.17 37.01 9.13
CA GLU A 72 4.62 36.92 7.77
C GLU A 72 5.36 35.89 6.92
N GLY A 73 6.69 35.80 7.04
CA GLY A 73 7.50 34.78 6.39
C GLY A 73 7.11 33.37 6.81
N ILE A 74 6.91 33.12 8.11
CA ILE A 74 6.42 31.83 8.62
C ILE A 74 4.99 31.57 8.15
N GLY A 75 4.14 32.59 8.09
CA GLY A 75 2.79 32.50 7.56
C GLY A 75 2.78 32.00 6.11
N ARG A 76 3.63 32.56 5.25
CA ARG A 76 3.79 32.09 3.86
C ARG A 76 4.28 30.64 3.79
N LEU A 77 5.26 30.27 4.60
CA LEU A 77 5.76 28.89 4.66
C LEU A 77 4.68 27.90 5.11
N THR A 78 3.86 28.30 6.09
CA THR A 78 2.74 27.50 6.58
C THR A 78 1.70 27.31 5.49
N GLY A 79 1.33 28.39 4.78
CA GLY A 79 0.40 28.32 3.65
C GLY A 79 0.89 27.41 2.53
N GLN A 80 2.18 27.48 2.18
CA GLN A 80 2.77 26.55 1.20
C GLN A 80 2.72 25.10 1.70
N THR A 81 3.08 24.87 2.96
CA THR A 81 3.05 23.51 3.55
C THR A 81 1.64 22.94 3.56
N GLU A 82 0.60 23.76 3.74
CA GLU A 82 -0.80 23.34 3.66
C GLU A 82 -1.21 22.90 2.26
N GLN A 83 -0.75 23.60 1.22
CA GLN A 83 -0.95 23.17 -0.17
C GLN A 83 -0.25 21.83 -0.43
N ASP A 84 0.99 21.69 0.04
CA ASP A 84 1.77 20.46 -0.11
C ASP A 84 1.11 19.29 0.64
N ILE A 85 0.51 19.53 1.82
CA ILE A 85 -0.31 18.55 2.54
C ILE A 85 -1.50 18.10 1.68
N GLY A 86 -2.19 19.04 1.01
CA GLY A 86 -3.29 18.72 0.12
C GLY A 86 -2.87 17.77 -1.00
N VAL A 87 -1.73 18.05 -1.65
CA VAL A 87 -1.16 17.19 -2.70
C VAL A 87 -0.74 15.83 -2.14
N ALA A 88 -0.03 15.81 -1.00
CA ALA A 88 0.44 14.59 -0.36
C ALA A 88 -0.71 13.69 0.09
N ARG A 89 -1.82 14.27 0.56
CA ARG A 89 -3.03 13.55 0.96
C ARG A 89 -3.68 12.87 -0.24
N SER A 90 -3.92 13.61 -1.32
CA SER A 90 -4.47 13.04 -2.55
C SER A 90 -3.61 11.89 -3.08
N ARG A 91 -2.28 12.02 -3.00
CA ARG A 91 -1.35 10.95 -3.38
C ARG A 91 -1.42 9.73 -2.46
N ALA A 92 -1.47 9.93 -1.14
CA ALA A 92 -1.60 8.86 -0.17
C ALA A 92 -2.92 8.09 -0.36
N ASP A 93 -4.02 8.81 -0.59
CA ASP A 93 -5.33 8.21 -0.82
C ASP A 93 -5.37 7.41 -2.14
N ALA A 94 -4.75 7.92 -3.21
CA ALA A 94 -4.62 7.16 -4.46
C ALA A 94 -3.84 5.85 -4.27
N LEU A 95 -2.69 5.90 -3.58
CA LEU A 95 -1.85 4.72 -3.34
C LEU A 95 -2.49 3.71 -2.39
N ARG A 96 -3.29 4.17 -1.40
CA ARG A 96 -4.15 3.29 -0.60
C ARG A 96 -5.19 2.58 -1.47
N GLY A 97 -5.78 3.30 -2.42
CA GLY A 97 -6.68 2.71 -3.42
C GLY A 97 -6.00 1.62 -4.25
N ASP A 98 -4.78 1.88 -4.73
CA ASP A 98 -3.98 0.91 -5.50
C ASP A 98 -3.62 -0.33 -4.67
N LEU A 99 -3.26 -0.15 -3.39
CA LEU A 99 -3.03 -1.24 -2.46
C LEU A 99 -4.28 -2.12 -2.32
N ALA A 100 -5.45 -1.51 -2.09
CA ALA A 100 -6.71 -2.25 -1.99
C ALA A 100 -7.04 -3.03 -3.28
N VAL A 101 -6.74 -2.47 -4.45
CA VAL A 101 -6.87 -3.18 -5.73
C VAL A 101 -5.89 -4.35 -5.83
N ALA A 102 -4.64 -4.17 -5.42
CA ALA A 102 -3.61 -5.21 -5.45
C ALA A 102 -3.97 -6.39 -4.50
N GLU A 103 -4.49 -6.09 -3.31
CA GLU A 103 -4.97 -7.08 -2.35
C GLU A 103 -6.13 -7.89 -2.91
N ARG A 104 -7.16 -7.23 -3.48
CA ARG A 104 -8.27 -7.95 -4.14
C ARG A 104 -7.78 -8.88 -5.25
N ARG A 105 -6.82 -8.42 -6.06
CA ARG A 105 -6.24 -9.23 -7.14
C ARG A 105 -5.47 -10.43 -6.62
N LEU A 106 -4.75 -10.29 -5.51
CA LEU A 106 -4.06 -11.39 -4.84
C LEU A 106 -5.08 -12.41 -4.33
N THR A 107 -6.09 -11.96 -3.57
CA THR A 107 -7.16 -12.83 -3.04
C THR A 107 -7.82 -13.64 -4.15
N MET A 108 -8.22 -13.01 -5.25
CA MET A 108 -8.82 -13.71 -6.39
C MET A 108 -7.88 -14.75 -7.02
N ALA A 109 -6.57 -14.46 -7.10
CA ALA A 109 -5.59 -15.41 -7.63
C ALA A 109 -5.38 -16.60 -6.69
N SER A 110 -5.26 -16.35 -5.38
CA SER A 110 -5.12 -17.36 -4.34
C SER A 110 -6.36 -18.27 -4.25
N GLU A 111 -7.56 -17.70 -4.33
CA GLU A 111 -8.82 -18.46 -4.35
C GLU A 111 -8.89 -19.41 -5.55
N ARG A 112 -8.53 -18.92 -6.76
CA ARG A 112 -8.47 -19.76 -7.97
C ARG A 112 -7.44 -20.87 -7.83
N ALA A 113 -6.26 -20.58 -7.29
CA ALA A 113 -5.22 -21.57 -7.04
C ALA A 113 -5.67 -22.63 -6.02
N ALA A 114 -6.39 -22.22 -4.97
CA ALA A 114 -6.95 -23.11 -3.96
C ALA A 114 -8.05 -24.00 -4.54
N ALA A 115 -8.97 -23.46 -5.35
CA ALA A 115 -10.01 -24.23 -6.02
C ALA A 115 -9.43 -25.28 -6.97
N CYS A 116 -8.42 -24.90 -7.79
CA CYS A 116 -7.73 -25.83 -8.69
C CYS A 116 -7.01 -26.95 -7.90
N ARG A 117 -6.38 -26.61 -6.78
CA ARG A 117 -5.72 -27.59 -5.90
C ARG A 117 -6.73 -28.57 -5.29
N LYS A 118 -7.88 -28.08 -4.83
CA LYS A 118 -8.97 -28.93 -4.30
C LYS A 118 -9.50 -29.88 -5.38
N ALA A 119 -9.72 -29.38 -6.60
CA ALA A 119 -10.18 -30.21 -7.72
C ALA A 119 -9.18 -31.33 -8.08
N LEU A 120 -7.87 -31.04 -8.07
CA LEU A 120 -6.81 -32.05 -8.29
C LEU A 120 -6.79 -33.14 -7.21
N LEU A 121 -7.10 -32.80 -5.95
CA LEU A 121 -7.15 -33.76 -4.85
C LEU A 121 -8.43 -34.62 -4.87
N GLN A 122 -9.52 -34.09 -5.43
CA GLN A 122 -10.80 -34.79 -5.56
C GLN A 122 -10.85 -35.74 -6.76
N GLU A 123 -10.00 -35.55 -7.78
CA GLU A 123 -9.76 -36.59 -8.78
C GLU A 123 -9.07 -37.78 -8.11
N LYS A 124 -9.88 -38.76 -7.66
CA LYS A 124 -9.40 -40.11 -7.32
C LYS A 124 -8.56 -40.63 -8.49
N PRO A 125 -7.42 -41.30 -8.23
CA PRO A 125 -6.79 -42.10 -9.28
C PRO A 125 -7.85 -43.09 -9.78
N ALA A 126 -8.03 -43.16 -11.11
CA ALA A 126 -8.84 -44.21 -11.70
C ALA A 126 -8.31 -45.54 -11.17
N ASP A 127 -9.19 -46.36 -10.58
CA ASP A 127 -8.84 -47.71 -10.12
C ASP A 127 -8.03 -48.38 -11.23
N ALA A 128 -6.78 -48.73 -10.91
CA ALA A 128 -5.95 -49.47 -11.84
C ALA A 128 -6.74 -50.73 -12.20
N PRO A 129 -6.94 -51.05 -13.50
CA PRO A 129 -7.68 -52.24 -13.86
C PRO A 129 -6.99 -53.41 -13.17
N ALA A 130 -7.77 -54.15 -12.36
CA ALA A 130 -7.30 -55.29 -11.61
C ALA A 130 -6.42 -56.13 -12.55
N ARG A 131 -5.14 -56.28 -12.22
CA ARG A 131 -4.22 -57.13 -12.97
C ARG A 131 -4.89 -58.49 -13.07
N ARG A 132 -5.43 -58.83 -14.23
CA ARG A 132 -5.96 -60.17 -14.49
C ARG A 132 -4.80 -61.12 -14.26
N ARG A 133 -4.91 -61.88 -13.17
CA ARG A 133 -3.98 -62.95 -12.83
C ARG A 133 -4.25 -64.04 -13.87
N ASN A 134 -3.50 -64.03 -14.97
CA ASN A 134 -3.51 -65.15 -15.92
C ASN A 134 -2.92 -66.34 -15.18
N TRP A 135 -3.79 -67.22 -14.71
CA TRP A 135 -3.44 -68.58 -14.34
C TRP A 135 -3.27 -69.34 -15.65
N HIS A 136 -2.03 -69.65 -16.01
CA HIS A 136 -1.74 -70.70 -16.96
C HIS A 136 -1.29 -71.95 -16.20
N ASP A 137 -1.90 -73.05 -16.60
CA ASP A 137 -1.79 -74.45 -16.19
C ASP A 137 -0.43 -74.94 -15.68
N THR A 138 -0.50 -75.81 -14.65
CA THR A 138 0.10 -77.17 -14.67
C THR A 138 -0.72 -78.10 -13.78
#